data_AF-A0AAW0BI65-F1
#
_entry.id   AF-A0AAW0BI65-F1
#
_cell.length_a   1.000
_cell.length_b   1.000
_cell.length_c   1.000
_cell.angle_alpha   90.00
_cell.angle_beta   90.00
_cell.angle_gamma   90.00
#
_symmetry.space_group_name_H-M   'P 1'
#
loop_
_entity.id
_entity.type
_entity.pdbx_description
1 polymer ?
#
loop_
_entity_poly.entity_id
_entity_poly.type
_entity_poly.pdbx_seq_one_letter_code
_entity_poly.pdbx_strand_id
1 'polypeptide(L)'
;MPRRNREDPVRDFLSDAERIMREARLVVEALPNAEIFAAERSLRQLHGLHVVLLNLDDPWLSPSEIDGLIDVVLNTGAALEEFVNSPPPPHNIGTSTLPPSGPGRPRYAIDLDRALELHDLGNSWVAVLSALGIHGRGQ
;
A
#
# COMPACT_ATOMS: atom_id res chain seq x y z
N MET A 1 -13.78 -10.67 -46.88
CA MET A 1 -13.84 -9.70 -45.76
C MET A 1 -14.01 -10.47 -44.46
N PRO A 2 -12.96 -10.71 -43.65
CA PRO A 2 -13.15 -11.39 -42.39
C PRO A 2 -13.88 -10.45 -41.43
N ARG A 3 -14.92 -10.98 -40.77
CA ARG A 3 -15.75 -10.26 -39.80
C ARG A 3 -14.87 -9.85 -38.62
N ARG A 4 -15.01 -8.61 -38.15
CA ARG A 4 -14.41 -8.13 -36.90
C ARG A 4 -14.63 -9.16 -35.80
N ASN A 5 -13.54 -9.46 -35.11
CA ASN A 5 -13.44 -10.32 -33.93
C ASN A 5 -14.68 -10.14 -33.03
N ARG A 6 -15.37 -11.25 -32.73
CA ARG A 6 -16.30 -11.31 -31.59
C ARG A 6 -15.49 -11.01 -30.33
N GLU A 7 -16.03 -10.16 -29.47
CA GLU A 7 -15.51 -9.85 -28.14
C GLU A 7 -15.17 -11.16 -27.40
N ASP A 8 -13.92 -11.31 -26.97
CA ASP A 8 -13.42 -12.48 -26.27
C ASP A 8 -13.43 -12.16 -24.76
N PRO A 9 -14.45 -12.64 -24.02
CA PRO A 9 -14.65 -12.24 -22.63
C PRO A 9 -13.54 -12.74 -21.71
N VAL A 10 -12.87 -13.84 -22.06
CA VAL A 10 -11.75 -14.38 -21.29
C VAL A 10 -10.53 -13.48 -21.48
N ARG A 11 -10.26 -13.05 -22.71
CA ARG A 11 -9.20 -12.09 -22.99
C ARG A 11 -9.42 -10.76 -22.26
N ASP A 12 -10.65 -10.25 -22.25
CA ASP A 12 -10.97 -8.99 -21.57
C ASP A 12 -10.79 -9.15 -20.05
N PHE A 13 -11.26 -10.26 -19.48
CA PHE A 13 -11.03 -10.61 -18.08
C PHE A 13 -9.54 -10.69 -17.73
N LEU A 14 -8.73 -11.40 -18.52
CA LEU A 14 -7.30 -11.52 -18.27
C LEU A 14 -6.58 -10.16 -18.36
N SER A 15 -7.04 -9.28 -19.26
CA SER A 15 -6.51 -7.92 -19.38
C SER A 15 -6.85 -7.08 -18.15
N ASP A 16 -8.07 -7.20 -17.62
CA ASP A 16 -8.47 -6.53 -16.37
C ASP A 16 -7.76 -7.13 -15.14
N ALA A 17 -7.58 -8.45 -15.11
CA ALA A 17 -6.83 -9.14 -14.07
C ALA A 17 -5.38 -8.66 -14.03
N GLU A 18 -4.72 -8.52 -15.17
CA GLU A 18 -3.37 -7.96 -15.26
C GLU A 18 -3.31 -6.53 -14.71
N ARG A 19 -4.29 -5.68 -15.06
CA ARG A 19 -4.36 -4.32 -14.55
C ARG A 19 -4.49 -4.29 -13.02
N ILE A 20 -5.41 -5.08 -12.46
CA ILE A 20 -5.60 -5.20 -11.00
C ILE A 20 -4.32 -5.71 -10.33
N MET A 21 -3.65 -6.71 -10.91
CA MET A 21 -2.40 -7.25 -10.38
C MET A 21 -1.29 -6.20 -10.35
N ARG A 22 -1.18 -5.37 -11.40
CA ARG A 22 -0.21 -4.25 -11.43
C ARG A 22 -0.54 -3.21 -10.36
N GLU A 23 -1.80 -2.82 -10.23
CA GLU A 23 -2.26 -1.88 -9.19
C GLU A 23 -1.92 -2.42 -7.78
N ALA A 24 -2.22 -3.69 -7.50
CA ALA A 24 -1.93 -4.32 -6.22
C ALA A 24 -0.43 -4.38 -5.92
N ARG A 25 0.41 -4.68 -6.93
CA ARG A 25 1.87 -4.67 -6.77
C ARG A 25 2.41 -3.29 -6.42
N LEU A 26 1.89 -2.21 -7.02
CA LEU A 26 2.28 -0.85 -6.66
C LEU A 26 1.96 -0.54 -5.19
N VAL A 27 0.83 -1.05 -4.68
CA VAL A 27 0.48 -0.89 -3.26
C VAL A 27 1.42 -1.70 -2.37
N VAL A 28 1.77 -2.94 -2.76
CA VAL A 28 2.76 -3.77 -2.04
C VAL A 28 4.13 -3.08 -1.99
N GLU A 29 4.59 -2.52 -3.10
CA GLU A 29 5.86 -1.78 -3.18
C GLU A 29 5.86 -0.51 -2.32
N ALA A 30 4.69 0.07 -2.07
CA ALA A 30 4.53 1.23 -1.20
C ALA A 30 4.48 0.90 0.29
N LEU A 31 4.38 -0.38 0.69
CA LEU A 31 4.40 -0.78 2.10
C LEU A 31 5.75 -0.45 2.75
N PRO A 32 5.77 0.00 4.02
CA PRO A 32 4.65 0.18 4.95
C PRO A 32 3.89 1.52 4.81
N ASN A 33 4.27 2.36 3.85
CA ASN A 33 3.76 3.73 3.73
C ASN A 33 2.45 3.85 2.95
N ALA A 34 1.93 2.73 2.42
CA ALA A 34 0.68 2.73 1.68
C ALA A 34 -0.51 3.08 2.58
N GLU A 35 -1.52 3.74 2.00
CA GLU A 35 -2.79 3.97 2.69
C GLU A 35 -3.48 2.63 2.98
N ILE A 36 -3.95 2.43 4.22
CA ILE A 36 -4.65 1.22 4.65
C ILE A 36 -5.85 0.91 3.74
N PHE A 37 -6.61 1.94 3.35
CA PHE A 37 -7.75 1.78 2.44
C PHE A 37 -7.33 1.28 1.05
N ALA A 38 -6.17 1.69 0.55
CA ALA A 38 -5.64 1.21 -0.73
C ALA A 38 -5.22 -0.26 -0.64
N ALA A 39 -4.62 -0.68 0.48
CA ALA A 39 -4.28 -2.08 0.75
C ALA A 39 -5.52 -2.97 0.84
N GLU A 40 -6.54 -2.56 1.62
CA GLU A 40 -7.81 -3.29 1.73
C GLU A 40 -8.55 -3.42 0.39
N ARG A 41 -8.59 -2.34 -0.39
CA ARG A 41 -9.22 -2.34 -1.71
C ARG A 41 -8.51 -3.33 -2.63
N SER A 42 -7.17 -3.27 -2.67
CA SER A 42 -6.35 -4.16 -3.50
C SER A 42 -6.57 -5.62 -3.10
N LEU A 43 -6.57 -5.91 -1.79
CA LEU A 43 -6.83 -7.25 -1.27
C LEU A 43 -8.22 -7.78 -1.67
N ARG A 44 -9.27 -6.96 -1.57
CA ARG A 44 -10.62 -7.32 -2.03
C ARG A 44 -10.67 -7.62 -3.54
N GLN A 45 -9.97 -6.84 -4.35
CA GLN A 45 -9.90 -7.08 -5.80
C GLN A 45 -9.16 -8.38 -6.13
N LEU A 46 -8.05 -8.68 -5.42
CA LEU A 46 -7.32 -9.94 -5.56
C LEU A 46 -8.17 -11.15 -5.14
N HIS A 47 -8.95 -11.05 -4.06
CA HIS A 47 -9.92 -12.10 -3.69
C HIS A 47 -10.98 -12.30 -4.77
N GLY A 48 -11.47 -11.23 -5.38
CA GLY A 48 -12.38 -11.32 -6.53
C GLY A 48 -11.76 -12.07 -7.71
N LEU A 49 -10.52 -11.74 -8.08
CA LEU A 49 -9.79 -12.45 -9.13
C LEU A 49 -9.61 -13.93 -8.81
N HIS A 50 -9.21 -14.25 -7.58
CA HIS A 50 -9.04 -15.62 -7.13
C HIS A 50 -10.33 -16.45 -7.29
N VAL A 51 -11.47 -15.90 -6.87
CA VAL A 51 -12.78 -16.57 -7.03
C VAL A 51 -13.13 -16.80 -8.50
N VAL A 52 -12.87 -15.82 -9.37
CA VAL A 52 -13.17 -15.98 -10.81
C VAL A 52 -12.23 -17.01 -11.44
N LEU A 53 -10.94 -16.99 -11.14
CA LEU A 53 -9.95 -17.95 -11.65
C LEU A 53 -10.28 -19.39 -11.23
N LEU A 54 -10.70 -19.60 -9.98
CA LEU A 54 -11.10 -20.93 -9.48
C LEU A 54 -12.31 -21.52 -10.22
N ASN A 55 -13.16 -20.68 -10.79
CA ASN A 55 -14.36 -21.10 -11.51
C ASN A 55 -14.22 -20.92 -13.03
N LEU A 56 -13.02 -20.57 -13.51
CA LEU A 56 -12.77 -20.37 -14.93
C LEU A 56 -12.67 -21.73 -15.62
N ASP A 57 -13.67 -22.04 -16.43
CA ASP A 57 -13.67 -23.22 -17.31
C ASP A 57 -13.49 -22.75 -18.75
N ASP A 58 -12.23 -22.65 -19.18
CA ASP A 58 -11.87 -22.25 -20.54
C ASP A 58 -11.08 -23.37 -21.24
N PRO A 59 -11.53 -23.85 -22.43
CA PRO A 59 -10.90 -24.97 -23.12
C PRO A 59 -9.53 -24.62 -23.75
N TRP A 60 -9.11 -23.35 -23.74
CA TRP A 60 -7.83 -22.89 -24.26
C TRP A 60 -6.79 -22.67 -23.16
N LEU A 61 -7.20 -22.68 -21.89
CA LEU A 61 -6.31 -22.61 -20.74
C LEU A 61 -6.16 -23.99 -20.12
N SER A 62 -4.92 -24.41 -19.90
CA SER A 62 -4.66 -25.62 -19.13
C SER A 62 -4.95 -25.38 -17.64
N PRO A 63 -5.40 -26.40 -16.90
CA PRO A 63 -5.58 -26.28 -15.45
C PRO A 63 -4.30 -25.80 -14.73
N SER A 64 -3.13 -26.24 -15.19
CA SER A 64 -1.84 -25.80 -14.65
C SER A 64 -1.55 -24.31 -14.86
N GLU A 65 -2.03 -23.70 -15.95
CA GLU A 65 -1.88 -22.26 -16.16
C GLU A 65 -2.80 -21.47 -15.22
N ILE A 66 -4.02 -21.97 -14.99
CA ILE A 66 -4.96 -21.38 -14.04
C ILE A 66 -4.39 -21.45 -12.61
N ASP A 67 -3.85 -22.62 -12.21
CA ASP A 67 -3.19 -22.80 -10.91
C ASP A 67 -2.00 -21.83 -10.76
N GLY A 68 -1.19 -21.66 -11.81
CA GLY A 68 -0.09 -20.69 -11.81
C GLY A 68 -0.57 -19.25 -11.63
N LEU A 69 -1.69 -18.87 -12.23
CA LEU A 69 -2.29 -17.53 -12.04
C LEU A 69 -2.81 -17.36 -10.61
N ILE A 70 -3.46 -18.38 -10.06
CA ILE A 70 -3.94 -18.42 -8.67
C ILE A 70 -2.77 -18.23 -7.70
N ASP A 71 -1.68 -18.95 -7.88
CA ASP A 71 -0.48 -18.84 -7.03
C ASP A 71 0.08 -17.42 -7.03
N VAL A 72 0.13 -16.77 -8.21
CA VAL A 72 0.63 -15.39 -8.32
C VAL A 72 -0.29 -14.40 -7.59
N VAL A 73 -1.62 -14.59 -7.68
CA VAL A 73 -2.61 -13.79 -6.95
C VAL A 73 -2.44 -13.96 -5.44
N LEU A 74 -2.34 -15.19 -4.96
CA LEU A 74 -2.18 -15.51 -3.53
C LEU A 74 -0.88 -14.94 -2.96
N ASN A 75 0.24 -15.11 -3.68
CA ASN A 75 1.54 -14.58 -3.26
C ASN A 75 1.53 -13.04 -3.15
N THR A 76 0.81 -12.37 -4.05
CA THR A 76 0.67 -10.90 -3.99
C THR A 76 -0.26 -10.48 -2.84
N GLY A 77 -1.31 -11.26 -2.57
CA GLY A 77 -2.27 -11.01 -1.50
C GLY A 77 -1.67 -11.15 -0.09
N ALA A 78 -0.75 -12.10 0.10
CA ALA A 78 -0.16 -12.39 1.42
C ALA A 78 0.47 -11.16 2.10
N ALA A 79 1.24 -10.36 1.35
CA ALA A 79 1.88 -9.15 1.88
C ALA A 79 0.85 -8.07 2.27
N LEU A 80 -0.23 -7.94 1.49
CA LEU A 80 -1.31 -7.00 1.78
C LEU A 80 -2.13 -7.46 2.99
N GLU A 81 -2.38 -8.76 3.11
CA GLU A 81 -3.12 -9.35 4.23
C GLU A 81 -2.34 -9.21 5.54
N GLU A 82 -1.03 -9.45 5.53
CA GLU A 82 -0.17 -9.21 6.69
C GLU A 82 -0.22 -7.75 7.14
N PHE A 83 -0.10 -6.81 6.20
CA PHE A 83 -0.16 -5.38 6.48
C PHE A 83 -1.52 -4.94 7.04
N VAL A 84 -2.63 -5.47 6.52
CA VAL A 84 -3.98 -5.14 7.01
C VAL A 84 -4.23 -5.72 8.41
N ASN A 85 -3.76 -6.95 8.67
CA ASN A 85 -3.95 -7.61 9.97
C ASN A 85 -3.01 -7.08 11.05
N SER A 86 -1.83 -6.60 10.67
CA SER A 86 -0.81 -6.08 11.58
C SER A 86 -0.18 -4.83 10.99
N PRO A 87 -0.93 -3.71 10.93
CA PRO A 87 -0.38 -2.47 10.40
C PRO A 87 0.80 -2.02 11.28
N PRO A 88 1.91 -1.60 10.66
CA PRO A 88 3.05 -1.08 11.41
C PRO A 88 2.60 0.12 12.26
N PRO A 89 3.21 0.32 13.44
CA PRO A 89 2.86 1.44 14.29
C PRO A 89 3.04 2.74 13.49
N PRO A 90 2.10 3.70 13.60
CA PRO A 90 2.16 4.93 12.83
C PRO A 90 3.50 5.62 13.05
N HIS A 91 4.24 5.87 11.98
CA HIS A 91 5.54 6.56 12.03
C HIS A 91 5.44 7.98 12.62
N ASN A 92 4.23 8.54 12.71
CA ASN A 92 3.96 9.89 13.20
C ASN A 92 3.16 9.88 14.52
N ILE A 93 3.81 9.48 15.61
CA ILE A 93 3.44 9.92 16.98
C ILE A 93 4.16 11.25 17.33
N GLY A 94 5.05 11.73 16.46
CA GLY A 94 5.76 12.99 16.64
C GLY A 94 4.86 14.19 16.32
N THR A 95 4.34 14.81 17.38
CA THR A 95 3.61 16.10 17.39
C THR A 95 2.12 16.03 17.07
N SER A 96 1.33 15.65 18.09
CA SER A 96 -0.04 16.16 18.20
C SER A 96 0.03 17.69 18.20
N THR A 97 -0.56 18.34 17.20
CA THR A 97 -0.78 19.79 17.22
C THR A 97 -1.76 20.07 18.34
N LEU A 98 -1.29 20.67 19.43
CA LEU A 98 -2.20 21.13 20.49
C LEU A 98 -3.09 22.25 19.89
N PRO A 99 -4.38 22.31 20.26
CA PRO A 99 -5.26 23.35 19.79
C PRO A 99 -4.64 24.73 20.08
N PRO A 100 -4.65 25.68 19.12
CA PRO A 100 -3.98 26.95 19.27
C PRO A 100 -4.63 27.75 20.39
N SER A 101 -3.95 27.89 21.52
CA SER A 101 -4.40 28.69 22.67
C SER A 101 -4.24 30.21 22.45
N GLY A 102 -4.08 30.67 21.20
CA GLY A 102 -3.94 32.08 20.84
C GLY A 102 -3.36 32.30 19.43
N PRO A 103 -3.36 33.55 18.94
CA PRO A 103 -2.73 33.91 17.67
C PRO A 103 -1.20 33.85 17.79
N GLY A 104 -0.58 33.07 16.90
CA GLY A 104 0.88 33.03 16.73
C GLY A 104 1.56 31.77 17.27
N ARG A 105 1.93 30.90 16.33
CA ARG A 105 2.78 29.70 16.42
C ARG A 105 2.09 28.40 16.90
N PRO A 106 2.01 27.36 16.05
CA PRO A 106 1.56 26.03 16.48
C PRO A 106 2.48 25.50 17.59
N ARG A 107 1.88 24.96 18.66
CA ARG A 107 2.59 24.25 19.72
C ARG A 107 2.72 22.79 19.32
N TYR A 108 3.95 22.36 19.08
CA TYR A 108 4.29 20.97 18.83
C TYR A 108 4.52 20.26 20.16
N ALA A 109 3.81 19.14 20.40
CA ALA A 109 4.18 18.21 21.46
C ALA A 109 5.40 17.41 20.99
N ILE A 110 6.60 17.87 21.32
CA ILE A 110 7.84 17.17 20.97
C ILE A 110 7.94 15.92 21.84
N ASP A 111 8.04 14.77 21.19
CA ASP A 111 8.40 13.52 21.85
C ASP A 111 9.90 13.59 22.20
N LEU A 112 10.18 13.88 23.47
CA LEU A 112 11.54 14.11 23.95
C LEU A 112 12.37 12.82 23.95
N ASP A 113 11.75 11.69 24.26
CA ASP A 113 12.42 10.38 24.32
C ASP A 113 12.89 9.99 22.92
N ARG A 114 12.04 10.18 21.91
CA ARG A 114 12.41 9.93 20.51
C ARG A 114 13.50 10.89 20.00
N ALA A 115 13.46 12.16 20.42
CA ALA A 115 14.46 13.13 20.03
C ALA A 115 15.85 12.76 20.58
N LEU A 116 15.90 12.23 21.80
CA LEU A 116 17.12 11.74 22.42
C LEU A 116 17.66 10.49 21.72
N GLU A 117 16.81 9.49 21.41
CA GLU A 117 17.21 8.31 20.64
C GLU A 117 17.85 8.68 19.30
N LEU A 118 17.22 9.59 18.55
CA LEU A 118 17.73 10.02 17.25
C LEU A 118 19.06 10.77 17.38
N HIS A 119 19.24 11.56 18.43
CA HIS A 119 20.50 12.25 18.71
C HIS A 119 21.61 11.27 19.11
N ASP A 120 21.29 10.27 19.95
CA ASP A 120 22.25 9.26 20.43
C ASP A 120 22.75 8.33 19.30
N LEU A 121 21.98 8.21 18.22
CA LEU A 121 22.41 7.58 16.96
C LEU A 121 23.42 8.42 16.15
N GLY A 122 23.83 9.58 16.66
CA GLY A 122 24.82 10.47 16.05
C GLY A 122 24.25 11.53 15.10
N ASN A 123 22.92 11.71 15.07
CA ASN A 123 22.31 12.73 14.23
C ASN A 123 22.45 14.13 14.86
N SER A 124 22.70 15.15 14.03
CA SER A 124 22.68 16.54 14.51
C SER A 124 21.27 16.95 14.90
N TRP A 125 21.13 17.89 15.86
CA TRP A 125 19.82 18.41 16.28
C TRP A 125 18.99 18.96 15.12
N VAL A 126 19.61 19.47 14.06
CA VAL A 126 18.90 19.94 12.86
C VAL A 126 18.27 18.76 12.11
N ALA A 127 19.00 17.65 11.96
CA ALA A 127 18.48 16.42 11.35
C ALA A 127 17.37 15.79 12.21
N VAL A 128 17.53 15.80 13.54
CA VAL A 128 16.51 15.32 14.48
C VAL A 128 15.23 16.17 14.38
N LEU A 129 15.34 17.50 14.37
CA LEU A 129 14.19 18.40 14.21
C LEU A 129 13.48 18.20 12.87
N SER A 130 14.24 18.03 11.78
CA SER A 130 13.69 17.70 10.46
C SER A 130 12.95 16.37 10.47
N ALA A 131 13.51 15.34 11.13
CA ALA A 131 12.89 14.03 11.26
C ALA A 131 11.60 14.06 12.10
N LEU A 132 11.52 14.98 13.08
CA LEU A 132 10.32 15.22 13.89
C LEU A 132 9.31 16.18 13.21
N GLY A 133 9.53 16.54 11.94
CA GLY A 133 8.65 17.44 11.17
C GLY A 133 8.74 18.92 11.58
N ILE A 134 9.67 19.27 12.48
CA ILE A 134 9.87 20.62 12.99
C ILE A 134 10.78 21.37 12.02
N HIS A 135 10.17 21.99 11.02
CA HIS A 135 10.88 22.91 10.13
C HIS A 135 11.05 24.24 10.85
N GLY A 136 12.28 24.54 11.26
CA GLY A 136 12.65 25.92 11.57
C GLY A 136 12.44 26.74 10.30
N ARG A 137 11.43 27.62 10.27
CA ARG A 137 11.46 28.75 9.33
C ARG A 137 12.63 29.63 9.75
N GLY A 138 13.82 29.27 9.27
CA GLY A 138 14.96 30.16 9.19
C GLY A 138 14.64 31.24 8.18
N GLN A 139 14.93 32.48 8.58
CA GLN A 139 14.96 33.66 7.72
C GLN A 139 15.97 33.49 6.59
#